data_AF-F7X3N8-F1
#
_entry.id   AF-F7X3N8-F1
#
_cell.length_a   1.000
_cell.length_b   1.000
_cell.length_c   1.000
_cell.angle_alpha   90.00
_cell.angle_beta   90.00
_cell.angle_gamma   90.00
#
_symmetry.space_group_name_H-M   'P 1'
#
loop_
_entity.id
_entity.type
_entity.pdbx_description
1 polymer ?
#
loop_
_entity_poly.entity_id
_entity_poly.type
_entity_poly.pdbx_seq_one_letter_code
_entity_poly.pdbx_strand_id
1 'polypeptide(L)'
;MTIPYVTGTVSVTAGSAVVTGAGTAWATALIAGGIFGLDSSNGNPVPILSVDSNTQLTLAKPWRGTTAAGQGYWIIRDTAYLQQQTVNAQALSTYIQRLDNATLAALAGLDPAADKFAYFTGANSGALADIKAKGRDLLSSTGVLDALLKLGPVWGGSVRSPANSDVGLVDGDLNTITVAGVYTLSGNWANTYAGAASAATTGTLVVLQRSANAVFQYFYRDNNQVFRRNTVNGGTSWTDWTIVELPVVGTVSNSAGFPAGAVIERGSNANGEYVKFADGTMICTSPELPVAMTQAAGNVFYSNAVSAPMPVLFTGIQPVGFGHVTTTINAWVNPRTAFGSWVGSAYAYASRTSDTIRFGALGRWF
;
A
#
# COMPACT_ATOMS: atom_id res chain seq x y z
N MET A 1 44.03 29.90 48.48
CA MET A 1 45.17 30.60 49.11
C MET A 1 46.13 29.52 49.61
N THR A 2 47.29 29.36 48.96
CA THR A 2 48.24 28.28 49.25
C THR A 2 49.18 28.69 50.38
N ILE A 3 49.08 28.03 51.53
CA ILE A 3 50.04 28.18 52.63
C ILE A 3 51.22 27.22 52.33
N PRO A 4 52.46 27.73 52.17
CA PRO A 4 53.61 26.87 51.89
C PRO A 4 53.89 25.92 53.06
N TYR A 5 54.37 24.72 52.75
CA TYR A 5 54.90 23.81 53.76
C TYR A 5 56.35 24.20 54.06
N VAL A 6 56.65 24.52 55.32
CA VAL A 6 57.95 25.07 55.76
C VAL A 6 58.55 24.34 56.97
N THR A 7 57.96 23.21 57.38
CA THR A 7 58.37 22.51 58.62
C THR A 7 59.72 21.79 58.44
N GLY A 8 60.67 22.05 59.34
CA GLY A 8 62.01 21.46 59.33
C GLY A 8 63.02 22.31 58.57
N THR A 9 64.23 21.78 58.37
CA THR A 9 65.27 22.40 57.55
C THR A 9 65.75 21.44 56.47
N VAL A 10 66.43 21.97 55.45
CA VAL A 10 66.91 21.16 54.32
C VAL A 10 68.36 21.47 53.96
N SER A 11 68.98 20.47 53.33
CA SER A 11 70.30 20.55 52.75
C SER A 11 70.22 20.23 51.26
N VAL A 12 70.85 21.08 50.46
CA VAL A 12 70.91 20.97 48.99
C VAL A 12 72.37 21.04 48.55
N THR A 13 72.72 20.25 47.53
CA THR A 13 74.06 20.23 46.95
C THR A 13 73.99 20.75 45.51
N ALA A 14 74.85 21.71 45.17
CA ALA A 14 74.95 22.24 43.81
C ALA A 14 75.16 21.09 42.80
N GLY A 15 74.35 21.07 41.74
CA GLY A 15 74.39 20.03 40.70
C GLY A 15 73.71 18.71 41.07
N SER A 16 73.15 18.55 42.28
CA SER A 16 72.39 17.36 42.70
C SER A 16 70.89 17.59 42.63
N ALA A 17 70.13 16.56 42.26
CA ALA A 17 68.66 16.58 42.33
C ALA A 17 68.13 16.19 43.72
N VAL A 18 68.97 15.72 44.63
CA VAL A 18 68.54 15.22 45.94
C VAL A 18 68.50 16.37 46.95
N VAL A 19 67.39 16.49 47.66
CA VAL A 19 67.24 17.37 48.82
C VAL A 19 67.09 16.50 50.07
N THR A 20 67.94 16.74 51.07
CA THR A 20 67.90 16.02 52.34
C THR A 20 67.26 16.91 53.40
N GLY A 21 66.19 16.44 54.02
CA GLY A 21 65.47 17.14 55.08
C GLY A 21 65.87 16.68 56.48
N ALA A 22 65.85 17.61 57.44
CA ALA A 22 66.00 17.35 58.87
C ALA A 22 64.81 17.93 59.63
N GLY A 23 64.15 17.10 60.45
CA GLY A 23 62.88 17.47 61.10
C GLY A 23 61.73 17.72 60.11
N THR A 24 61.88 17.27 58.87
CA THR A 24 60.85 17.31 57.83
C THR A 24 59.90 16.11 57.98
N ALA A 25 58.70 16.22 57.44
CA ALA A 25 57.66 15.19 57.51
C ALA A 25 56.91 15.08 56.17
N TRP A 26 57.65 15.09 55.06
CA TRP A 26 57.07 15.27 53.71
C TRP A 26 56.08 14.19 53.30
N ALA A 27 56.38 12.92 53.59
CA ALA A 27 55.46 11.82 53.31
C ALA A 27 54.24 11.85 54.25
N THR A 28 54.45 12.12 55.54
CA THR A 28 53.36 12.25 56.54
C THR A 28 52.44 13.44 56.25
N ALA A 29 52.98 14.54 55.71
CA ALA A 29 52.22 15.72 55.30
C ALA A 29 51.52 15.56 53.93
N LEU A 30 51.57 14.34 53.36
CA LEU A 30 50.96 13.96 52.08
C LEU A 30 51.38 14.88 50.91
N ILE A 31 52.65 15.28 50.89
CA ILE A 31 53.21 16.01 49.75
C ILE A 31 53.41 15.00 48.61
N ALA A 32 52.61 15.13 47.55
CA ALA A 32 52.69 14.26 46.37
C ALA A 32 53.53 14.86 45.23
N GLY A 33 53.91 16.14 45.35
CA GLY A 33 54.67 16.91 44.38
C GLY A 33 54.58 18.40 44.68
N GLY A 34 54.97 19.22 43.70
CA GLY A 34 54.86 20.67 43.78
C GLY A 34 56.16 21.41 43.49
N ILE A 35 56.30 22.62 44.03
CA ILE A 35 57.48 23.47 43.81
C ILE A 35 58.22 23.63 45.13
N PHE A 36 59.48 23.23 45.13
CA PHE A 36 60.42 23.44 46.23
C PHE A 36 61.20 24.73 46.03
N GLY A 37 61.40 25.52 47.08
CA GLY A 37 62.31 26.66 47.10
C GLY A 37 63.06 26.77 48.42
N LEU A 38 64.27 27.32 48.36
CA LEU A 38 65.13 27.56 49.51
C LEU A 38 65.13 29.04 49.87
N ASP A 39 64.92 29.38 51.14
CA ASP A 39 64.80 30.78 51.58
C ASP A 39 66.08 31.58 51.30
N SER A 40 67.23 30.96 51.51
CA SER A 40 68.54 31.61 51.34
C SER A 40 69.00 31.77 49.89
N SER A 41 68.22 31.29 48.91
CA SER A 41 68.60 31.34 47.49
C SER A 41 67.83 32.39 46.67
N ASN A 42 67.13 33.33 47.33
CA ASN A 42 66.30 34.34 46.66
C ASN A 42 65.34 33.75 45.61
N GLY A 43 64.71 32.62 45.96
CA GLY A 43 63.66 32.03 45.12
C GLY A 43 64.17 31.41 43.83
N ASN A 44 65.04 30.39 43.93
CA ASN A 44 65.27 29.43 42.85
C ASN A 44 64.28 28.25 42.95
N PRO A 45 63.02 28.38 42.48
CA PRO A 45 62.03 27.31 42.57
C PRO A 45 62.40 26.17 41.65
N VAL A 46 62.34 24.95 42.18
CA VAL A 46 62.56 23.73 41.41
C VAL A 46 61.37 22.78 41.63
N PRO A 47 60.76 22.26 40.55
CA PRO A 47 59.70 21.27 40.70
C PRO A 47 60.23 20.00 41.39
N ILE A 48 59.42 19.45 42.28
CA ILE A 48 59.66 18.15 42.92
C ILE A 48 59.26 17.06 41.93
N LEU A 49 60.15 16.12 41.65
CA LEU A 49 59.86 14.94 40.85
C LEU A 49 59.18 13.85 41.70
N SER A 50 59.72 13.60 42.90
CA SER A 50 59.18 12.63 43.85
C SER A 50 59.49 13.01 45.28
N VAL A 51 58.62 12.56 46.19
CA VAL A 51 58.86 12.55 47.63
C VAL A 51 59.25 11.13 48.00
N ASP A 52 60.52 10.91 48.30
CA ASP A 52 61.07 9.55 48.47
C ASP A 52 60.93 9.07 49.93
N SER A 53 60.92 9.99 50.90
CA SER A 53 60.64 9.72 52.31
C SER A 53 60.28 11.00 53.09
N ASN A 54 60.05 10.89 54.41
CA ASN A 54 59.87 12.07 55.28
C ASN A 54 61.07 13.04 55.26
N THR A 55 62.25 12.57 54.86
CA THR A 55 63.52 13.32 54.90
C THR A 55 64.26 13.34 53.56
N GLN A 56 63.63 12.91 52.45
CA GLN A 56 64.25 12.97 51.12
C GLN A 56 63.24 13.36 50.04
N LEU A 57 63.62 14.35 49.22
CA LEU A 57 62.97 14.67 47.94
C LEU A 57 63.96 14.46 46.80
N THR A 58 63.42 14.13 45.65
CA THR A 58 64.13 14.24 44.37
C THR A 58 63.49 15.35 43.54
N LEU A 59 64.30 16.31 43.09
CA LEU A 59 63.90 17.42 42.23
C LEU A 59 63.89 17.01 40.75
N ALA A 60 62.98 17.57 39.96
CA ALA A 60 62.88 17.30 38.53
C ALA A 60 64.04 17.89 37.70
N LYS A 61 64.79 18.82 38.29
CA LYS A 61 66.02 19.39 37.74
C LYS A 61 67.07 19.48 38.85
N PRO A 62 68.37 19.27 38.58
CA PRO A 62 69.42 19.45 39.58
C PRO A 62 69.42 20.85 40.18
N TRP A 63 69.76 20.96 41.46
CA TRP A 63 69.85 22.23 42.18
C TRP A 63 70.94 23.11 41.57
N ARG A 64 70.54 24.29 41.08
CA ARG A 64 71.44 25.23 40.38
C ARG A 64 72.07 26.28 41.30
N GLY A 65 71.63 26.36 42.56
CA GLY A 65 72.17 27.29 43.54
C GLY A 65 73.41 26.73 44.24
N THR A 66 74.02 27.56 45.08
CA THR A 66 75.14 27.16 45.95
C THR A 66 74.72 26.03 46.89
N THR A 67 75.63 25.11 47.19
CA THR A 67 75.45 24.08 48.23
C THR A 67 75.19 24.76 49.57
N ALA A 68 74.13 24.35 50.26
CA ALA A 68 73.73 24.91 51.54
C ALA A 68 73.10 23.83 52.42
N ALA A 69 73.37 23.88 53.72
CA ALA A 69 72.88 22.90 54.69
C ALA A 69 72.07 23.55 55.81
N GLY A 70 71.07 22.83 56.33
CA GLY A 70 70.25 23.25 57.46
C GLY A 70 69.45 24.53 57.24
N GLN A 71 69.06 24.82 55.99
CA GLN A 71 68.39 26.05 55.60
C GLN A 71 66.86 25.96 55.72
N GLY A 72 66.21 27.10 55.87
CA GLY A 72 64.77 27.25 55.69
C GLY A 72 64.36 27.04 54.22
N TYR A 73 63.14 26.55 54.02
CA TYR A 73 62.60 26.21 52.71
C TYR A 73 61.08 26.35 52.70
N TRP A 74 60.53 26.33 51.50
CA TRP A 74 59.09 26.28 51.28
C TRP A 74 58.74 25.29 50.18
N ILE A 75 57.61 24.59 50.35
CA ILE A 75 56.99 23.78 49.30
C ILE A 75 55.59 24.27 49.05
N ILE A 76 55.31 24.65 47.80
CA ILE A 76 53.95 24.79 47.30
C ILE A 76 53.50 23.40 46.88
N ARG A 77 52.59 22.79 47.65
CA ARG A 77 52.14 21.41 47.47
C ARG A 77 51.28 21.28 46.21
N ASP A 78 51.58 20.29 45.38
CA ASP A 78 50.63 19.71 44.43
C ASP A 78 50.01 18.48 45.10
N THR A 79 48.76 18.59 45.58
CA THR A 79 48.05 17.49 46.22
C THR A 79 47.28 16.69 45.18
N ALA A 80 46.96 15.42 45.45
CA ALA A 80 46.11 14.61 44.57
C ALA A 80 44.77 15.30 44.22
N TYR A 81 44.26 16.13 45.14
CA TYR A 81 43.08 16.97 44.92
C TYR A 81 43.28 18.00 43.78
N LEU A 82 44.45 18.66 43.72
CA LEU A 82 44.77 19.65 42.68
C LEU A 82 44.96 18.99 41.29
N GLN A 83 45.53 17.78 41.27
CA GLN A 83 45.63 16.97 40.05
C GLN A 83 44.25 16.55 39.53
N GLN A 84 43.37 16.05 40.43
CA GLN A 84 42.00 15.72 40.08
C GLN A 84 41.20 16.94 39.61
N GLN A 85 41.41 18.11 40.23
CA GLN A 85 40.77 19.35 39.80
C GLN A 85 41.20 19.75 38.39
N THR A 86 42.49 19.56 38.04
CA THR A 86 43.02 19.83 36.70
C THR A 86 42.40 18.89 35.66
N VAL A 87 42.32 17.59 35.96
CA VAL A 87 41.68 16.60 35.08
C VAL A 87 40.19 16.92 34.90
N ASN A 88 39.48 17.26 35.99
CA ASN A 88 38.08 17.65 35.92
C ASN A 88 37.86 18.90 35.07
N ALA A 89 38.75 19.89 35.18
CA ALA A 89 38.69 21.13 34.38
C ALA A 89 38.93 20.85 32.88
N GLN A 90 39.89 19.98 32.54
CA GLN A 90 40.13 19.55 31.16
C GLN A 90 38.95 18.78 30.57
N ALA A 91 38.36 17.86 31.35
CA ALA A 91 37.16 17.13 30.96
C ALA A 91 35.98 18.09 30.74
N LEU A 92 35.76 19.04 31.65
CA LEU A 92 34.72 20.06 31.52
C LEU A 92 34.91 20.93 30.27
N SER A 93 36.14 21.39 30.00
CA SER A 93 36.46 22.16 28.79
C SER A 93 36.14 21.38 27.52
N THR A 94 36.42 20.07 27.52
CA THR A 94 36.10 19.20 26.39
C THR A 94 34.59 19.08 26.18
N TYR A 95 33.81 18.94 27.27
CA TYR A 95 32.35 18.93 27.17
C TYR A 95 31.78 20.24 26.66
N ILE A 96 32.30 21.38 27.12
CA ILE A 96 31.88 22.71 26.65
C ILE A 96 32.13 22.84 25.15
N GLN A 97 33.32 22.46 24.66
CA GLN A 97 33.62 22.51 23.21
C GLN A 97 32.71 21.62 22.37
N ARG A 98 32.32 20.44 22.90
CA ARG A 98 31.39 19.54 22.20
C ARG A 98 29.96 20.09 22.18
N LEU A 99 29.55 20.80 23.23
CA LEU A 99 28.25 21.45 23.34
C LEU A 99 28.17 22.76 22.55
N ASP A 100 29.30 23.44 22.37
CA ASP A 100 29.46 24.61 21.49
C ASP A 100 29.48 24.19 20.01
N ASN A 101 28.40 23.50 19.61
CA ASN A 101 28.17 23.02 18.26
C ASN A 101 26.91 23.68 17.72
N ALA A 102 27.06 24.45 16.64
CA ALA A 102 25.98 25.22 16.04
C ALA A 102 24.78 24.35 15.59
N THR A 103 25.02 23.10 15.17
CA THR A 103 23.96 22.14 14.80
C THR A 103 23.19 21.65 16.02
N LEU A 104 23.88 21.36 17.13
CA LEU A 104 23.23 20.97 18.39
C LEU A 104 22.43 22.13 18.98
N ALA A 105 22.97 23.36 18.92
CA ALA A 105 22.27 24.57 19.34
C ALA A 105 20.99 24.79 18.51
N ALA A 106 21.05 24.56 17.19
CA ALA A 106 19.89 24.67 16.31
C ALA A 106 18.78 23.66 16.66
N LEU A 107 19.13 22.44 17.05
CA LEU A 107 18.16 21.43 17.49
C LEU A 107 17.61 21.73 18.89
N ALA A 108 18.46 22.16 19.82
CA ALA A 108 18.09 22.49 21.19
C ALA A 108 17.22 23.76 21.29
N GLY A 109 17.32 24.67 20.32
CA GLY A 109 16.49 25.86 20.22
C GLY A 109 15.07 25.61 19.69
N LEU A 110 14.72 24.38 19.28
CA LEU A 110 13.36 24.04 18.86
C LEU A 110 12.46 23.87 20.09
N ASP A 111 11.20 24.33 19.99
CA ASP A 111 10.16 24.14 21.00
C ASP A 111 9.32 22.89 20.68
N PRO A 112 9.57 21.73 21.32
CA PRO A 112 8.91 20.48 20.94
C PRO A 112 7.41 20.52 21.21
N ALA A 113 6.62 20.08 20.22
CA ALA A 113 5.17 19.96 20.35
C ALA A 113 4.68 18.59 19.85
N ALA A 114 3.46 18.22 20.23
CA ALA A 114 2.82 17.01 19.75
C ALA A 114 2.70 17.01 18.20
N ASP A 115 2.80 15.82 17.60
CA ASP A 115 2.72 15.63 16.15
C ASP A 115 3.74 16.44 15.32
N LYS A 116 4.90 16.75 15.90
CA LYS A 116 6.03 17.39 15.21
C LYS A 116 7.25 16.48 15.11
N PHE A 117 8.06 16.67 14.06
CA PHE A 117 9.42 16.13 13.99
C PHE A 117 10.41 17.24 13.65
N ALA A 118 11.63 17.12 14.17
CA ALA A 118 12.71 18.06 13.87
C ALA A 118 13.42 17.68 12.56
N TYR A 119 13.74 18.67 11.74
CA TYR A 119 14.54 18.51 10.53
C TYR A 119 15.47 19.72 10.32
N PHE A 120 16.55 19.52 9.59
CA PHE A 120 17.48 20.59 9.25
C PHE A 120 17.05 21.32 7.99
N THR A 121 16.98 22.65 8.05
CA THR A 121 16.73 23.54 6.91
C THR A 121 18.02 24.16 6.35
N GLY A 122 19.15 23.94 7.04
CA GLY A 122 20.51 24.33 6.64
C GLY A 122 21.54 23.75 7.60
N ALA A 123 22.83 24.01 7.37
CA ALA A 123 23.93 23.41 8.16
C ALA A 123 23.83 23.69 9.68
N ASN A 124 23.33 24.88 10.05
CA ASN A 124 23.19 25.35 11.43
C ASN A 124 21.76 25.84 11.73
N SER A 125 20.75 25.27 11.07
CA SER A 125 19.36 25.66 11.25
C SER A 125 18.44 24.45 11.25
N GLY A 126 17.54 24.40 12.23
CA GLY A 126 16.52 23.38 12.36
C GLY A 126 15.14 24.01 12.38
N ALA A 127 14.14 23.22 12.01
CA ALA A 127 12.73 23.58 12.14
C ALA A 127 11.91 22.36 12.52
N LEU A 128 10.68 22.60 12.98
CA LEU A 128 9.69 21.56 13.21
C LEU A 128 8.74 21.47 12.02
N ALA A 129 8.48 20.26 11.57
CA ALA A 129 7.44 19.95 10.58
C ALA A 129 6.37 19.06 11.20
N ASP A 130 5.14 19.15 10.67
CA ASP A 130 4.04 18.30 11.11
C ASP A 130 4.23 16.86 10.65
N ILE A 131 4.10 15.92 11.59
CA ILE A 131 3.95 14.49 11.32
C ILE A 131 2.68 13.98 11.98
N LYS A 132 1.55 14.13 11.27
CA LYS A 132 0.24 13.73 11.76
C LYS A 132 0.13 12.20 11.91
N ALA A 133 -0.95 11.74 12.56
CA ALA A 133 -1.15 10.33 12.90
C ALA A 133 -0.89 9.37 11.73
N LYS A 134 -1.39 9.67 10.52
CA LYS A 134 -1.18 8.84 9.32
C LYS A 134 0.28 8.74 8.90
N GLY A 135 1.05 9.83 9.02
CA GLY A 135 2.48 9.83 8.73
C GLY A 135 3.26 8.95 9.70
N ARG A 136 2.94 9.01 11.00
CA ARG A 136 3.55 8.12 12.00
C ARG A 136 3.19 6.65 11.80
N ASP A 137 1.93 6.38 11.46
CA ASP A 137 1.47 5.04 11.12
C ASP A 137 2.28 4.45 9.95
N LEU A 138 2.46 5.22 8.87
CA LEU A 138 3.25 4.80 7.72
C LEU A 138 4.74 4.60 8.07
N LEU A 139 5.35 5.49 8.86
CA LEU A 139 6.76 5.34 9.28
C LEU A 139 6.98 4.13 10.20
N SER A 140 5.96 3.69 10.93
CA SER A 140 6.03 2.49 11.77
C SER A 140 5.94 1.18 10.98
N SER A 141 5.94 1.23 9.65
CA SER A 141 5.76 0.04 8.82
C SER A 141 6.93 -0.92 8.92
N THR A 142 6.65 -2.21 9.14
CA THR A 142 7.69 -3.26 9.28
C THR A 142 8.23 -3.75 7.94
N GLY A 143 7.56 -3.40 6.84
CA GLY A 143 7.95 -3.74 5.48
C GLY A 143 6.97 -3.17 4.46
N VAL A 144 7.21 -3.47 3.18
CA VAL A 144 6.42 -2.91 2.06
C VAL A 144 4.94 -3.31 2.13
N LEU A 145 4.63 -4.55 2.50
CA LEU A 145 3.25 -5.02 2.60
C LEU A 145 2.47 -4.26 3.70
N ASP A 146 3.09 -4.03 4.86
CA ASP A 146 2.49 -3.26 5.95
C ASP A 146 2.26 -1.79 5.53
N ALA A 147 3.25 -1.19 4.84
CA ALA A 147 3.10 0.15 4.29
C ALA A 147 1.95 0.26 3.28
N LEU A 148 1.76 -0.73 2.41
CA LEU A 148 0.64 -0.77 1.47
C LEU A 148 -0.72 -0.85 2.18
N LEU A 149 -0.84 -1.72 3.20
CA LEU A 149 -2.07 -1.82 4.00
C LEU A 149 -2.45 -0.50 4.66
N LYS A 150 -1.44 0.25 5.13
CA LYS A 150 -1.60 1.56 5.75
C LYS A 150 -1.87 2.67 4.74
N LEU A 151 -1.52 2.54 3.46
CA LEU A 151 -1.76 3.58 2.46
C LEU A 151 -3.26 3.78 2.13
N GLY A 152 -4.11 2.80 2.47
CA GLY A 152 -5.56 2.86 2.28
C GLY A 152 -6.01 1.99 1.09
N PRO A 153 -7.03 2.43 0.32
CA PRO A 153 -7.70 1.61 -0.69
C PRO A 153 -6.87 1.51 -2.00
N VAL A 154 -5.55 1.42 -1.93
CA VAL A 154 -4.70 1.26 -3.13
C VAL A 154 -4.67 -0.20 -3.58
N TRP A 155 -4.20 -0.44 -4.81
CA TRP A 155 -3.90 -1.80 -5.25
C TRP A 155 -2.81 -2.43 -4.36
N GLY A 156 -3.12 -3.58 -3.77
CA GLY A 156 -2.25 -4.23 -2.78
C GLY A 156 -2.38 -3.68 -1.35
N GLY A 157 -3.21 -2.64 -1.14
CA GLY A 157 -3.53 -2.09 0.16
C GLY A 157 -4.70 -2.79 0.86
N SER A 158 -5.20 -2.17 1.93
CA SER A 158 -6.33 -2.72 2.68
C SER A 158 -7.65 -2.46 1.95
N VAL A 159 -8.37 -3.53 1.60
CA VAL A 159 -9.69 -3.43 0.98
C VAL A 159 -10.72 -3.21 2.08
N ARG A 160 -11.30 -2.01 2.14
CA ARG A 160 -12.31 -1.58 3.13
C ARG A 160 -13.52 -0.95 2.43
N SER A 161 -14.61 -0.77 3.17
CA SER A 161 -15.76 -0.04 2.64
C SER A 161 -15.38 1.44 2.42
N PRO A 162 -15.97 2.14 1.44
CA PRO A 162 -15.63 3.54 1.17
C PRO A 162 -15.61 4.44 2.41
N ALA A 163 -16.58 4.31 3.31
CA ALA A 163 -16.64 5.06 4.58
C ALA A 163 -15.46 4.79 5.52
N ASN A 164 -14.88 3.59 5.46
CA ASN A 164 -13.77 3.14 6.31
C ASN A 164 -12.41 3.19 5.60
N SER A 165 -12.33 3.83 4.42
CA SER A 165 -11.11 3.90 3.61
C SER A 165 -10.25 5.14 3.88
N ASP A 166 -10.55 5.96 4.89
CA ASP A 166 -9.81 7.17 5.29
C ASP A 166 -9.69 8.24 4.17
N VAL A 167 -10.51 8.15 3.13
CA VAL A 167 -10.51 9.05 1.95
C VAL A 167 -11.72 9.97 1.90
N GLY A 168 -12.48 10.08 3.00
CA GLY A 168 -13.62 10.98 3.13
C GLY A 168 -14.85 10.60 2.28
N LEU A 169 -14.94 9.33 1.88
CA LEU A 169 -16.11 8.81 1.17
C LEU A 169 -17.20 8.36 2.17
N VAL A 170 -18.41 8.14 1.66
CA VAL A 170 -19.57 7.68 2.43
C VAL A 170 -20.19 6.50 1.70
N ASP A 171 -20.67 5.52 2.46
CA ASP A 171 -21.35 4.35 1.90
C ASP A 171 -22.81 4.67 1.52
N GLY A 172 -23.33 4.04 0.45
CA GLY A 172 -24.75 4.05 0.12
C GLY A 172 -25.12 4.62 -1.26
N ASP A 173 -24.23 5.35 -1.94
CA ASP A 173 -24.44 5.81 -3.32
C ASP A 173 -23.18 5.66 -4.15
N LEU A 174 -23.22 4.89 -5.24
CA LEU A 174 -22.05 4.72 -6.10
C LEU A 174 -21.68 5.97 -6.89
N ASN A 175 -22.57 6.94 -7.05
CA ASN A 175 -22.27 8.18 -7.76
C ASN A 175 -21.27 9.06 -6.99
N THR A 176 -21.23 8.95 -5.67
CA THR A 176 -20.33 9.74 -4.81
C THR A 176 -18.95 9.11 -4.67
N ILE A 177 -18.75 7.88 -5.14
CA ILE A 177 -17.50 7.15 -5.01
C ILE A 177 -16.55 7.50 -6.16
N THR A 178 -15.87 8.64 -6.03
CA THR A 178 -15.04 9.23 -7.10
C THR A 178 -13.53 9.20 -6.83
N VAL A 179 -13.12 8.81 -5.62
CA VAL A 179 -11.70 8.68 -5.27
C VAL A 179 -11.15 7.35 -5.76
N ALA A 180 -10.04 7.38 -6.51
CA ALA A 180 -9.39 6.19 -7.03
C ALA A 180 -9.02 5.21 -5.91
N GLY A 181 -9.26 3.92 -6.15
CA GLY A 181 -8.97 2.87 -5.19
C GLY A 181 -9.76 1.59 -5.41
N VAL A 182 -9.55 0.62 -4.52
CA VAL A 182 -10.24 -0.67 -4.46
C VAL A 182 -11.03 -0.73 -3.16
N TYR A 183 -12.34 -0.91 -3.27
CA TYR A 183 -13.27 -0.89 -2.16
C TYR A 183 -14.08 -2.18 -2.12
N THR A 184 -14.41 -2.65 -0.92
CA THR A 184 -15.42 -3.70 -0.75
C THR A 184 -16.78 -3.04 -0.53
N LEU A 185 -17.81 -3.56 -1.20
CA LEU A 185 -19.18 -3.12 -1.04
C LEU A 185 -19.99 -4.23 -0.36
N SER A 186 -20.80 -3.84 0.61
CA SER A 186 -21.83 -4.66 1.21
C SER A 186 -23.01 -3.77 1.62
N GLY A 187 -24.20 -4.36 1.75
CA GLY A 187 -25.41 -3.63 2.15
C GLY A 187 -26.11 -2.93 0.99
N ASN A 188 -26.88 -1.89 1.29
CA ASN A 188 -27.77 -1.24 0.33
C ASN A 188 -27.10 -0.04 -0.34
N TRP A 189 -27.08 -0.04 -1.68
CA TRP A 189 -26.45 1.00 -2.50
C TRP A 189 -27.40 1.48 -3.60
N ALA A 190 -27.46 2.79 -3.79
CA ALA A 190 -28.14 3.44 -4.91
C ALA A 190 -27.20 3.54 -6.13
N ASN A 191 -27.81 3.78 -7.31
CA ASN A 191 -27.11 3.98 -8.58
C ASN A 191 -26.16 2.83 -8.97
N THR A 192 -26.61 1.61 -8.71
CA THR A 192 -25.88 0.38 -9.03
C THR A 192 -26.22 -0.09 -10.44
N TYR A 193 -25.61 -1.18 -10.87
CA TYR A 193 -25.99 -1.89 -12.10
C TYR A 193 -27.48 -2.31 -12.10
N ALA A 194 -28.11 -2.46 -10.92
CA ALA A 194 -29.53 -2.77 -10.79
C ALA A 194 -30.45 -1.52 -10.88
N GLY A 195 -29.89 -0.33 -11.12
CA GLY A 195 -30.63 0.92 -11.31
C GLY A 195 -30.40 1.96 -10.20
N ALA A 196 -31.18 3.04 -10.27
CA ALA A 196 -31.05 4.19 -9.37
C ALA A 196 -31.50 3.90 -7.94
N ALA A 197 -32.51 3.02 -7.77
CA ALA A 197 -33.03 2.66 -6.47
C ALA A 197 -31.98 1.93 -5.60
N SER A 198 -32.07 2.11 -4.30
CA SER A 198 -31.17 1.44 -3.36
C SER A 198 -31.44 -0.07 -3.34
N ALA A 199 -30.40 -0.87 -3.59
CA ALA A 199 -30.48 -2.33 -3.66
C ALA A 199 -29.31 -3.00 -2.94
N ALA A 200 -29.55 -4.20 -2.41
CA ALA A 200 -28.51 -5.00 -1.77
C ALA A 200 -27.39 -5.33 -2.78
N THR A 201 -26.18 -4.86 -2.47
CA THR A 201 -25.03 -4.88 -3.37
C THR A 201 -23.82 -5.37 -2.62
N THR A 202 -23.28 -6.50 -3.09
CA THR A 202 -22.06 -7.12 -2.59
C THR A 202 -21.09 -7.28 -3.75
N GLY A 203 -19.83 -6.91 -3.54
CA GLY A 203 -18.78 -7.07 -4.53
C GLY A 203 -17.60 -6.15 -4.29
N THR A 204 -16.68 -6.11 -5.24
CA THR A 204 -15.51 -5.21 -5.21
C THR A 204 -15.69 -4.09 -6.22
N LEU A 205 -15.53 -2.85 -5.77
CA LEU A 205 -15.53 -1.67 -6.64
C LEU A 205 -14.09 -1.20 -6.83
N VAL A 206 -13.65 -1.18 -8.08
CA VAL A 206 -12.40 -0.55 -8.50
C VAL A 206 -12.74 0.79 -9.13
N VAL A 207 -12.15 1.85 -8.59
CA VAL A 207 -12.27 3.22 -9.09
C VAL A 207 -10.95 3.63 -9.70
N LEU A 208 -10.97 3.99 -10.98
CA LEU A 208 -9.83 4.56 -11.68
C LEU A 208 -10.12 6.02 -12.00
N GLN A 209 -9.11 6.87 -11.87
CA GLN A 209 -9.25 8.29 -12.10
C GLN A 209 -8.23 8.76 -13.12
N ARG A 210 -8.70 9.30 -14.26
CA ARG A 210 -7.84 9.99 -15.24
C ARG A 210 -7.62 11.45 -14.86
N SER A 211 -8.62 12.06 -14.19
CA SER A 211 -8.59 13.44 -13.68
C SER A 211 -9.67 13.65 -12.63
N ALA A 212 -9.69 14.79 -11.93
CA ALA A 212 -10.75 15.18 -11.00
C ALA A 212 -12.17 14.94 -11.55
N ASN A 213 -12.36 15.16 -12.86
CA ASN A 213 -13.66 15.05 -13.51
C ASN A 213 -13.89 13.69 -14.18
N ALA A 214 -12.84 13.00 -14.62
CA ALA A 214 -12.95 11.75 -15.38
C ALA A 214 -12.63 10.54 -14.51
N VAL A 215 -13.68 9.85 -14.09
CA VAL A 215 -13.63 8.68 -13.19
C VAL A 215 -14.31 7.49 -13.87
N PHE A 216 -13.69 6.32 -13.73
CA PHE A 216 -14.18 5.04 -14.22
C PHE A 216 -14.43 4.14 -13.02
N GLN A 217 -15.56 3.45 -13.02
CA GLN A 217 -15.88 2.45 -12.02
C GLN A 217 -15.97 1.10 -12.69
N TYR A 218 -15.30 0.11 -12.11
CA TYR A 218 -15.45 -1.31 -12.42
C TYR A 218 -15.99 -2.01 -11.19
N PHE A 219 -17.08 -2.74 -11.36
CA PHE A 219 -17.73 -3.45 -10.28
C PHE A 219 -17.69 -4.95 -10.54
N TYR A 220 -16.91 -5.65 -9.72
CA TYR A 220 -16.72 -7.08 -9.75
C TYR A 220 -17.70 -7.73 -8.78
N ARG A 221 -18.65 -8.49 -9.32
CA ARG A 221 -19.58 -9.28 -8.51
C ARG A 221 -19.01 -10.64 -8.17
N ASP A 222 -19.58 -11.23 -7.13
CA ASP A 222 -19.32 -12.59 -6.64
C ASP A 222 -19.71 -13.70 -7.63
N ASN A 223 -20.47 -13.37 -8.69
CA ASN A 223 -20.91 -14.28 -9.73
C ASN A 223 -20.13 -14.13 -11.05
N ASN A 224 -18.90 -13.62 -11.00
CA ASN A 224 -18.01 -13.36 -12.16
C ASN A 224 -18.51 -12.32 -13.17
N GLN A 225 -19.59 -11.60 -12.90
CA GLN A 225 -19.98 -10.47 -13.74
C GLN A 225 -19.15 -9.23 -13.39
N VAL A 226 -18.61 -8.58 -14.43
CA VAL A 226 -17.92 -7.30 -14.30
C VAL A 226 -18.70 -6.23 -15.04
N PHE A 227 -19.08 -5.18 -14.31
CA PHE A 227 -19.74 -4.01 -14.86
C PHE A 227 -18.76 -2.85 -14.92
N ARG A 228 -18.89 -1.99 -15.92
CA ARG A 228 -18.20 -0.70 -15.97
C ARG A 228 -19.15 0.45 -16.22
N ARG A 229 -18.78 1.63 -15.74
CA ARG A 229 -19.33 2.92 -16.15
C ARG A 229 -18.31 4.03 -15.96
N ASN A 230 -18.62 5.23 -16.43
CA ASN A 230 -17.77 6.38 -16.22
C ASN A 230 -18.55 7.68 -16.04
N THR A 231 -17.87 8.67 -15.47
CA THR A 231 -18.28 10.07 -15.39
C THR A 231 -17.16 10.93 -15.98
N VAL A 232 -17.54 12.08 -16.55
CA VAL A 232 -16.60 13.10 -17.06
C VAL A 232 -16.78 14.46 -16.38
N ASN A 233 -17.58 14.50 -15.32
CA ASN A 233 -17.94 15.68 -14.54
C ASN A 233 -17.93 15.40 -13.03
N GLY A 234 -16.96 14.60 -12.56
CA GLY A 234 -16.68 14.45 -11.13
C GLY A 234 -17.80 13.78 -10.34
N GLY A 235 -18.62 12.97 -11.00
CA GLY A 235 -19.72 12.22 -10.38
C GLY A 235 -21.10 12.89 -10.48
N THR A 236 -21.21 14.08 -11.08
CA THR A 236 -22.51 14.75 -11.28
C THR A 236 -23.43 13.98 -12.22
N SER A 237 -22.89 13.35 -13.27
CA SER A 237 -23.63 12.43 -14.14
C SER A 237 -22.77 11.23 -14.51
N TRP A 238 -23.43 10.08 -14.70
CA TRP A 238 -22.77 8.82 -15.03
C TRP A 238 -23.38 8.23 -16.29
N THR A 239 -22.56 7.53 -17.08
CA THR A 239 -23.08 6.61 -18.08
C THR A 239 -23.83 5.47 -17.40
N ASP A 240 -24.69 4.80 -18.15
CA ASP A 240 -25.28 3.54 -17.70
C ASP A 240 -24.19 2.49 -17.44
N TRP A 241 -24.50 1.57 -16.52
CA TRP A 241 -23.65 0.41 -16.26
C TRP A 241 -23.70 -0.55 -17.45
N THR A 242 -22.53 -0.98 -17.90
CA THR A 242 -22.39 -1.93 -19.01
C THR A 242 -21.58 -3.13 -18.56
N ILE A 243 -22.02 -4.33 -18.91
CA ILE A 243 -21.26 -5.56 -18.63
C ILE A 243 -20.08 -5.68 -19.61
N VAL A 244 -18.91 -6.10 -19.14
CA VAL A 244 -17.67 -6.15 -19.95
C VAL A 244 -17.00 -7.50 -20.04
N GLU A 245 -17.29 -8.42 -19.14
CA GLU A 245 -16.70 -9.75 -19.14
C GLU A 245 -17.81 -10.80 -19.07
N LEU A 246 -18.14 -11.38 -20.22
CA LEU A 246 -19.04 -12.53 -20.35
C LEU A 246 -18.34 -13.63 -21.14
N PRO A 247 -18.55 -14.91 -20.79
CA PRO A 247 -18.13 -16.01 -21.65
C PRO A 247 -18.76 -15.86 -23.04
N VAL A 248 -17.98 -16.02 -24.11
CA VAL A 248 -18.52 -15.89 -25.47
C VAL A 248 -19.49 -17.03 -25.77
N VAL A 249 -19.17 -18.26 -25.32
CA VAL A 249 -19.99 -19.47 -25.53
C VAL A 249 -20.21 -20.18 -24.19
N GLY A 250 -21.44 -20.62 -23.94
CA GLY A 250 -21.85 -21.31 -22.72
C GLY A 250 -23.37 -21.19 -22.51
N THR A 251 -23.86 -21.52 -21.31
CA THR A 251 -25.28 -21.30 -20.99
C THR A 251 -25.59 -19.82 -20.98
N VAL A 252 -26.52 -19.38 -21.83
CA VAL A 252 -27.03 -18.01 -21.85
C VAL A 252 -28.13 -17.90 -20.80
N SER A 253 -28.03 -16.87 -19.97
CA SER A 253 -29.06 -16.52 -18.99
C SER A 253 -29.19 -15.00 -18.91
N ASN A 254 -30.36 -14.52 -18.46
CA ASN A 254 -30.62 -13.12 -18.22
C ASN A 254 -31.06 -12.96 -16.76
N SER A 255 -30.54 -11.94 -16.09
CA SER A 255 -30.97 -11.52 -14.77
C SER A 255 -31.11 -10.01 -14.75
N ALA A 256 -32.28 -9.52 -14.31
CA ALA A 256 -32.59 -8.09 -14.22
C ALA A 256 -32.33 -7.29 -15.51
N GLY A 257 -32.56 -7.88 -16.68
CA GLY A 257 -32.36 -7.21 -17.98
C GLY A 257 -30.91 -7.24 -18.48
N PHE A 258 -29.98 -7.84 -17.72
CA PHE A 258 -28.59 -8.01 -18.13
C PHE A 258 -28.28 -9.48 -18.42
N PRO A 259 -27.45 -9.76 -19.43
CA PRO A 259 -26.93 -11.11 -19.61
C PRO A 259 -26.15 -11.54 -18.37
N ALA A 260 -26.54 -12.66 -17.78
CA ALA A 260 -25.91 -13.27 -16.60
C ALA A 260 -25.14 -14.56 -16.94
N GLY A 261 -25.24 -15.02 -18.19
CA GLY A 261 -24.54 -16.18 -18.72
C GLY A 261 -23.68 -15.81 -19.91
N ALA A 262 -23.41 -16.78 -20.77
CA ALA A 262 -22.65 -16.54 -21.99
C ALA A 262 -23.38 -15.64 -23.00
N VAL A 263 -22.64 -15.15 -24.00
CA VAL A 263 -23.21 -14.40 -25.13
C VAL A 263 -24.01 -15.32 -26.06
N ILE A 264 -23.53 -16.54 -26.27
CA ILE A 264 -24.12 -17.53 -27.19
C ILE A 264 -24.21 -18.89 -26.51
N GLU A 265 -25.38 -19.52 -26.60
CA GLU A 265 -25.61 -20.92 -26.19
C GLU A 265 -25.98 -21.70 -27.44
N ARG A 266 -25.38 -22.88 -27.63
CA ARG A 266 -25.81 -23.85 -28.62
C ARG A 266 -26.16 -25.16 -27.95
N GLY A 267 -27.23 -25.79 -28.41
CA GLY A 267 -27.58 -27.13 -27.97
C GLY A 267 -28.36 -27.88 -29.03
N SER A 268 -28.45 -29.20 -28.85
CA SER A 268 -29.21 -30.08 -29.70
C SER A 268 -29.87 -31.18 -28.88
N ASN A 269 -31.00 -31.68 -29.36
CA ASN A 269 -31.65 -32.89 -28.88
C ASN A 269 -32.35 -33.59 -30.05
N ALA A 270 -33.12 -34.65 -29.79
CA ALA A 270 -33.81 -35.40 -30.83
C ALA A 270 -34.80 -34.55 -31.66
N ASN A 271 -35.26 -33.41 -31.13
CA ASN A 271 -36.21 -32.52 -31.79
C ASN A 271 -35.54 -31.43 -32.64
N GLY A 272 -34.20 -31.34 -32.62
CA GLY A 272 -33.44 -30.40 -33.45
C GLY A 272 -32.34 -29.67 -32.70
N GLU A 273 -31.94 -28.54 -33.26
CA GLU A 273 -30.85 -27.70 -32.73
C GLU A 273 -31.37 -26.30 -32.38
N TYR A 274 -30.70 -25.63 -31.45
CA TYR A 274 -31.01 -24.26 -31.10
C TYR A 274 -29.76 -23.43 -30.83
N VAL A 275 -29.91 -22.12 -31.04
CA VAL A 275 -28.95 -21.08 -30.63
C VAL A 275 -29.70 -20.02 -29.84
N LYS A 276 -29.25 -19.73 -28.61
CA LYS A 276 -29.71 -18.56 -27.85
C LYS A 276 -28.63 -17.48 -27.87
N PHE A 277 -29.07 -16.24 -27.88
CA PHE A 277 -28.25 -15.05 -27.78
C PHE A 277 -28.59 -14.27 -26.51
N ALA A 278 -27.59 -13.64 -25.92
CA ALA A 278 -27.72 -12.84 -24.70
C ALA A 278 -28.72 -11.68 -24.79
N ASP A 279 -29.03 -11.21 -26.00
CA ASP A 279 -30.04 -10.18 -26.27
C ASP A 279 -31.49 -10.70 -26.16
N GLY A 280 -31.68 -12.00 -25.95
CA GLY A 280 -32.97 -12.68 -25.89
C GLY A 280 -33.39 -13.36 -27.18
N THR A 281 -32.64 -13.22 -28.27
CA THR A 281 -32.95 -13.88 -29.53
C THR A 281 -32.68 -15.38 -29.43
N MET A 282 -33.59 -16.20 -29.96
CA MET A 282 -33.40 -17.65 -30.11
C MET A 282 -33.72 -18.07 -31.54
N ILE A 283 -32.93 -19.01 -32.06
CA ILE A 283 -33.17 -19.68 -33.33
C ILE A 283 -33.27 -21.17 -33.04
N CYS A 284 -34.34 -21.82 -33.50
CA CYS A 284 -34.47 -23.28 -33.49
C CYS A 284 -34.54 -23.79 -34.91
N THR A 285 -33.95 -24.96 -35.17
CA THR A 285 -34.03 -25.66 -36.47
C THR A 285 -34.35 -27.12 -36.24
N SER A 286 -35.33 -27.66 -36.99
CA SER A 286 -35.73 -29.07 -36.89
C SER A 286 -34.65 -30.00 -37.49
N PRO A 287 -34.66 -31.30 -37.15
CA PRO A 287 -34.01 -32.31 -37.98
C PRO A 287 -34.66 -32.35 -39.37
N GLU A 288 -34.12 -33.17 -40.26
CA GLU A 288 -34.79 -33.47 -41.53
C GLU A 288 -36.03 -34.33 -41.28
N LEU A 289 -37.16 -33.85 -41.77
CA LEU A 289 -38.45 -34.50 -41.60
C LEU A 289 -38.89 -35.07 -42.96
N PRO A 290 -39.21 -36.37 -43.06
CA PRO A 290 -39.67 -36.96 -44.30
C PRO A 290 -41.05 -36.42 -44.69
N VAL A 291 -41.24 -36.20 -45.99
CA VAL A 291 -42.49 -35.72 -46.54
C VAL A 291 -42.80 -36.37 -47.90
N ALA A 292 -44.08 -36.62 -48.15
CA ALA A 292 -44.61 -37.04 -49.44
C ALA A 292 -45.65 -36.02 -49.92
N MET A 293 -45.40 -35.41 -51.07
CA MET A 293 -46.26 -34.42 -51.73
C MET A 293 -47.05 -35.13 -52.83
N THR A 294 -48.06 -35.91 -52.43
CA THR A 294 -48.82 -36.79 -53.34
C THR A 294 -50.29 -36.41 -53.48
N GLN A 295 -50.79 -35.50 -52.64
CA GLN A 295 -52.19 -35.05 -52.71
C GLN A 295 -52.33 -33.94 -53.74
N ALA A 296 -53.18 -34.15 -54.75
CA ALA A 296 -53.40 -33.16 -55.79
C ALA A 296 -54.39 -32.07 -55.35
N ALA A 297 -54.04 -30.82 -55.60
CA ALA A 297 -54.90 -29.65 -55.51
C ALA A 297 -54.70 -28.80 -56.77
N GLY A 298 -55.49 -29.07 -57.81
CA GLY A 298 -55.26 -28.51 -59.15
C GLY A 298 -53.91 -28.97 -59.71
N ASN A 299 -53.08 -28.03 -60.16
CA ASN A 299 -51.74 -28.29 -60.73
C ASN A 299 -50.61 -28.33 -59.68
N VAL A 300 -50.95 -28.38 -58.39
CA VAL A 300 -49.98 -28.44 -57.29
C VAL A 300 -50.24 -29.72 -56.48
N PHE A 301 -49.17 -30.36 -56.03
CA PHE A 301 -49.21 -31.48 -55.12
C PHE A 301 -48.75 -31.03 -53.73
N TYR A 302 -49.44 -31.47 -52.68
CA TYR A 302 -49.13 -31.10 -51.31
C TYR A 302 -49.02 -32.32 -50.39
N SER A 303 -48.39 -32.13 -49.24
CA SER A 303 -48.24 -33.15 -48.21
C SER A 303 -49.32 -33.08 -47.14
N ASN A 304 -49.52 -34.18 -46.41
CA ASN A 304 -50.16 -34.10 -45.10
C ASN A 304 -49.43 -33.08 -44.21
N ALA A 305 -50.15 -32.51 -43.24
CA ALA A 305 -49.54 -31.62 -42.26
C ALA A 305 -48.46 -32.38 -41.48
N VAL A 306 -47.25 -31.85 -41.50
CA VAL A 306 -46.12 -32.33 -40.71
C VAL A 306 -46.05 -31.47 -39.46
N SER A 307 -46.08 -32.12 -38.30
CA SER A 307 -45.92 -31.49 -36.98
C SER A 307 -44.65 -31.98 -36.33
N ALA A 308 -43.83 -31.06 -35.80
CA ALA A 308 -42.60 -31.40 -35.10
C ALA A 308 -42.45 -30.56 -33.83
N PRO A 309 -42.08 -31.15 -32.68
CA PRO A 309 -41.74 -30.40 -31.49
C PRO A 309 -40.45 -29.60 -31.70
N MET A 310 -40.31 -28.47 -31.01
CA MET A 310 -39.07 -27.70 -30.96
C MET A 310 -38.12 -28.25 -29.90
N PRO A 311 -36.79 -28.04 -30.05
CA PRO A 311 -35.82 -28.46 -29.04
C PRO A 311 -35.90 -27.65 -27.74
N VAL A 312 -36.36 -26.40 -27.80
CA VAL A 312 -36.55 -25.48 -26.66
C VAL A 312 -37.80 -24.62 -26.91
N LEU A 313 -38.51 -24.21 -25.84
CA LEU A 313 -39.68 -23.35 -25.94
C LEU A 313 -39.30 -21.87 -26.11
N PHE A 314 -40.02 -21.18 -26.98
CA PHE A 314 -40.03 -19.73 -27.09
C PHE A 314 -40.94 -19.10 -26.02
N THR A 315 -40.70 -17.82 -25.71
CA THR A 315 -41.49 -17.01 -24.78
C THR A 315 -41.92 -15.70 -25.44
N GLY A 316 -42.86 -14.99 -24.82
CA GLY A 316 -43.30 -13.68 -25.28
C GLY A 316 -44.16 -13.74 -26.54
N ILE A 317 -43.59 -13.36 -27.69
CA ILE A 317 -44.29 -13.26 -28.97
C ILE A 317 -44.13 -14.57 -29.75
N GLN A 318 -45.17 -14.96 -30.49
CA GLN A 318 -45.13 -16.14 -31.36
C GLN A 318 -43.92 -16.05 -32.31
N PRO A 319 -43.06 -17.09 -32.37
CA PRO A 319 -41.84 -17.04 -33.17
C PRO A 319 -42.16 -17.04 -34.66
N VAL A 320 -41.32 -16.41 -35.48
CA VAL A 320 -41.47 -16.40 -36.93
C VAL A 320 -40.97 -17.73 -37.49
N GLY A 321 -41.86 -18.45 -38.18
CA GLY A 321 -41.52 -19.71 -38.85
C GLY A 321 -40.89 -19.49 -40.22
N PHE A 322 -39.89 -20.30 -40.54
CA PHE A 322 -39.30 -20.43 -41.87
C PHE A 322 -38.99 -21.89 -42.16
N GLY A 323 -38.66 -22.23 -43.40
CA GLY A 323 -38.39 -23.61 -43.76
C GLY A 323 -38.13 -23.77 -45.25
N HIS A 324 -37.59 -24.94 -45.61
CA HIS A 324 -37.32 -25.29 -46.99
C HIS A 324 -37.47 -26.80 -47.20
N VAL A 325 -37.59 -27.19 -48.46
CA VAL A 325 -37.43 -28.60 -48.87
C VAL A 325 -35.96 -28.85 -49.09
N THR A 326 -35.38 -29.79 -48.33
CA THR A 326 -33.93 -30.04 -48.31
C THR A 326 -33.47 -30.77 -49.56
N THR A 327 -34.33 -31.65 -50.11
CA THR A 327 -33.98 -32.58 -51.19
C THR A 327 -34.21 -32.03 -52.59
N THR A 328 -34.90 -30.89 -52.75
CA THR A 328 -35.19 -30.32 -54.06
C THR A 328 -35.45 -28.81 -54.01
N ILE A 329 -35.07 -28.13 -55.09
CA ILE A 329 -35.39 -26.71 -55.32
C ILE A 329 -36.78 -26.50 -55.94
N ASN A 330 -37.42 -27.55 -56.46
CA ASN A 330 -38.69 -27.47 -57.19
C ASN A 330 -39.92 -27.64 -56.26
N ALA A 331 -39.75 -27.32 -54.99
CA ALA A 331 -40.77 -27.44 -53.96
C ALA A 331 -40.56 -26.38 -52.87
N TRP A 332 -41.61 -26.08 -52.11
CA TRP A 332 -41.58 -25.13 -51.02
C TRP A 332 -42.36 -25.63 -49.81
N VAL A 333 -42.16 -24.97 -48.67
CA VAL A 333 -42.85 -25.31 -47.41
C VAL A 333 -43.63 -24.10 -46.94
N ASN A 334 -44.81 -24.32 -46.37
CA ASN A 334 -45.55 -23.32 -45.62
C ASN A 334 -45.45 -23.64 -44.12
N PRO A 335 -44.43 -23.11 -43.42
CA PRO A 335 -44.23 -23.36 -42.01
C PRO A 335 -45.08 -22.43 -41.14
N ARG A 336 -45.74 -23.00 -40.14
CA ARG A 336 -46.32 -22.27 -39.01
C ARG A 336 -45.66 -22.72 -37.73
N THR A 337 -45.70 -21.86 -36.74
CA THR A 337 -45.04 -22.04 -35.46
C THR A 337 -46.04 -21.84 -34.34
N ALA A 338 -45.86 -22.58 -33.26
CA ALA A 338 -46.33 -22.24 -31.92
C ALA A 338 -45.10 -22.08 -31.02
N PHE A 339 -45.29 -21.78 -29.74
CA PHE A 339 -44.18 -21.57 -28.79
C PHE A 339 -43.26 -22.78 -28.61
N GLY A 340 -43.70 -24.00 -28.97
CA GLY A 340 -42.89 -25.22 -28.83
C GLY A 340 -43.04 -26.23 -29.97
N SER A 341 -43.62 -25.84 -31.10
CA SER A 341 -43.80 -26.75 -32.23
C SER A 341 -43.86 -26.03 -33.57
N TRP A 342 -43.48 -26.75 -34.62
CA TRP A 342 -43.74 -26.40 -36.01
C TRP A 342 -44.91 -27.23 -36.54
N VAL A 343 -45.73 -26.62 -37.39
CA VAL A 343 -46.76 -27.32 -38.19
C VAL A 343 -46.71 -26.74 -39.60
N GLY A 344 -46.66 -27.58 -40.62
CA GLY A 344 -46.68 -27.10 -42.00
C GLY A 344 -46.86 -28.20 -43.03
N SER A 345 -47.06 -27.79 -44.28
CA SER A 345 -47.12 -28.70 -45.42
C SER A 345 -46.12 -28.28 -46.48
N ALA A 346 -45.59 -29.26 -47.20
CA ALA A 346 -44.77 -29.05 -48.39
C ALA A 346 -45.64 -29.08 -49.65
N TYR A 347 -45.20 -28.36 -50.68
CA TYR A 347 -45.90 -28.21 -51.95
C TYR A 347 -44.91 -28.32 -53.12
N ALA A 348 -45.34 -28.92 -54.22
CA ALA A 348 -44.55 -29.09 -55.44
C ALA A 348 -45.42 -29.06 -56.69
N TYR A 349 -44.82 -28.80 -57.85
CA TYR A 349 -45.51 -28.83 -59.15
C TYR A 349 -45.68 -30.25 -59.74
N ALA A 350 -45.12 -31.26 -59.10
CA ALA A 350 -45.23 -32.67 -59.48
C ALA A 350 -45.40 -33.53 -58.23
N SER A 351 -46.00 -34.71 -58.40
CA SER A 351 -46.13 -35.69 -57.31
C SER A 351 -44.75 -36.22 -56.91
N ARG A 352 -44.47 -36.26 -55.60
CA ARG A 352 -43.17 -36.68 -55.05
C ARG A 352 -43.35 -37.49 -53.77
N THR A 353 -42.63 -38.59 -53.62
CA THR A 353 -42.90 -39.61 -52.59
C THR A 353 -41.84 -39.72 -51.49
N SER A 354 -40.66 -39.12 -51.67
CA SER A 354 -39.52 -39.30 -50.76
C SER A 354 -38.64 -38.04 -50.70
N ASP A 355 -39.21 -36.93 -50.24
CA ASP A 355 -38.45 -35.71 -49.97
C ASP A 355 -38.29 -35.49 -48.46
N THR A 356 -37.38 -34.58 -48.08
CA THR A 356 -37.27 -34.10 -46.70
C THR A 356 -37.42 -32.59 -46.63
N ILE A 357 -37.92 -32.12 -45.49
CA ILE A 357 -38.03 -30.70 -45.18
C ILE A 357 -37.27 -30.38 -43.89
N ARG A 358 -36.89 -29.11 -43.74
CA ARG A 358 -36.48 -28.56 -42.45
C ARG A 358 -37.31 -27.33 -42.13
N PHE A 359 -37.72 -27.25 -40.87
CA PHE A 359 -38.30 -26.06 -40.29
C PHE A 359 -37.26 -25.27 -39.51
N GLY A 360 -37.47 -23.97 -39.44
CA GLY A 360 -36.78 -23.07 -38.54
C GLY A 360 -37.76 -22.12 -37.86
N ALA A 361 -37.37 -21.63 -36.69
CA ALA A 361 -38.12 -20.62 -35.95
C ALA A 361 -37.16 -19.59 -35.36
N LEU A 362 -37.57 -18.33 -35.40
CA LEU A 362 -36.84 -17.20 -34.80
C LEU A 362 -37.77 -16.44 -33.85
N GLY A 363 -37.32 -16.19 -32.62
CA GLY A 363 -38.15 -15.58 -31.58
C GLY A 363 -37.36 -15.26 -30.32
N ARG A 364 -38.04 -15.20 -29.17
CA ARG A 364 -37.44 -14.84 -27.87
C ARG A 364 -37.43 -16.03 -26.89
N TRP A 365 -36.46 -16.06 -25.98
CA TRP A 365 -36.37 -17.07 -24.93
C TRP A 365 -36.54 -16.51 -23.50
N PHE A 366 -36.58 -15.17 -23.34
CA PHE A 366 -37.01 -14.48 -22.12
C PHE A 366 -37.79 -13.20 -22.45
#